data_AF-A0A3N5F115-F1
#
_entry.id   AF-A0A3N5F115-F1
#
_cell.length_a   1.000
_cell.length_b   1.000
_cell.length_c   1.000
_cell.angle_alpha   90.00
_cell.angle_beta   90.00
_cell.angle_gamma   90.00
#
_symmetry.space_group_name_H-M   'P 1'
#
loop_
_entity.id
_entity.type
_entity.pdbx_description
1 polymer ?
#
loop_
_entity_poly.entity_id
_entity_poly.type
_entity_poly.pdbx_seq_one_letter_code
_entity_poly.pdbx_strand_id
1 'polypeptide(L)'
;MPEKGPTGSAVSGRLLALLLAASVAMPAAAQAPAPAPKSPTEAGAAAPIDAHRRDDIAKHRVIAAAHAAAASCLEAGRKESDCQAALRKACEGIAVGRYCGMKHSH
;
A
#
# COMPACT_ATOMS: atom_id res chain seq x y z
N MET A 1 -47.19 2.84 -32.22
CA MET A 1 -47.62 2.42 -30.86
C MET A 1 -46.49 2.81 -29.89
N PRO A 2 -46.85 3.26 -28.68
CA PRO A 2 -46.50 4.54 -27.99
C PRO A 2 -45.09 4.66 -27.37
N GLU A 3 -44.45 5.82 -27.14
CA GLU A 3 -44.80 7.12 -26.47
C GLU A 3 -44.88 7.05 -24.91
N LYS A 4 -44.35 8.10 -24.24
CA LYS A 4 -44.16 8.35 -22.78
C LYS A 4 -43.01 7.60 -22.09
N GLY A 5 -42.11 8.21 -21.32
CA GLY A 5 -41.97 9.55 -20.75
C GLY A 5 -40.99 9.49 -19.54
N PRO A 6 -40.50 10.64 -19.02
CA PRO A 6 -39.40 10.71 -18.05
C PRO A 6 -39.89 10.80 -16.59
N THR A 7 -39.11 10.28 -15.63
CA THR A 7 -39.31 10.58 -14.20
C THR A 7 -37.98 10.82 -13.49
N GLY A 8 -37.63 12.10 -13.38
CA GLY A 8 -36.78 12.57 -12.29
C GLY A 8 -37.51 12.37 -10.97
N SER A 9 -36.86 11.72 -10.01
CA SER A 9 -37.38 11.61 -8.65
C SER A 9 -36.74 12.70 -7.81
N ALA A 10 -37.49 13.79 -7.67
CA ALA A 10 -37.27 14.85 -6.70
C ALA A 10 -37.22 14.25 -5.29
N VAL A 11 -36.06 14.26 -4.64
CA VAL A 11 -35.97 14.02 -3.18
C VAL A 11 -36.32 15.33 -2.49
N SER A 12 -37.63 15.53 -2.34
CA SER A 12 -38.25 16.65 -1.64
C SER A 12 -37.81 16.64 -0.17
N GLY A 13 -37.30 17.78 0.29
CA GLY A 13 -36.75 17.93 1.63
C GLY A 13 -37.80 18.04 2.73
N ARG A 14 -37.23 18.07 3.96
CA ARG A 14 -37.85 18.33 5.28
C ARG A 14 -38.59 17.10 5.83
N LEU A 15 -38.31 16.61 7.03
CA LEU A 15 -38.11 17.33 8.29
C LEU A 15 -37.68 16.29 9.36
N LEU A 16 -37.09 16.77 10.46
CA LEU A 16 -36.75 16.06 11.72
C LEU A 16 -35.43 15.27 11.76
N ALA A 17 -34.38 16.03 12.07
CA ALA A 17 -33.50 15.79 13.21
C ALA A 17 -33.87 14.59 14.11
N LEU A 18 -33.02 13.56 14.13
CA LEU A 18 -32.79 12.68 15.28
C LEU A 18 -31.30 12.33 15.31
N LEU A 19 -30.56 13.24 15.94
CA LEU A 19 -29.23 12.99 16.50
C LEU A 19 -29.37 11.90 17.57
N LEU A 20 -29.15 10.62 17.24
CA LEU A 20 -28.73 9.63 18.23
C LEU A 20 -27.24 9.39 18.06
N ALA A 21 -26.47 10.17 18.81
CA ALA A 21 -25.09 9.90 19.13
C ALA A 21 -25.01 8.60 19.94
N ALA A 22 -24.79 7.47 19.25
CA ALA A 22 -24.38 6.23 19.88
C ALA A 22 -22.85 6.27 20.06
N SER A 23 -22.42 6.99 21.08
CA SER A 23 -21.06 7.04 21.58
C SER A 23 -20.73 5.68 22.21
N VAL A 24 -20.24 4.73 21.41
CA VAL A 24 -19.56 3.55 21.96
C VAL A 24 -18.26 4.01 22.61
N ALA A 25 -18.27 4.08 23.94
CA ALA A 25 -17.10 4.25 24.77
C ALA A 25 -16.20 3.02 24.62
N MET A 26 -15.19 3.13 23.76
CA MET A 26 -14.07 2.18 23.75
C MET A 26 -13.31 2.32 25.09
N PRO A 27 -13.07 1.21 25.82
CA PRO A 27 -12.23 1.27 27.01
C PRO A 27 -10.81 1.63 26.59
N ALA A 28 -10.27 2.65 27.27
CA ALA A 28 -8.85 2.98 27.20
C ALA A 28 -8.06 1.79 27.74
N ALA A 29 -7.58 0.93 26.85
CA ALA A 29 -6.45 0.08 27.16
C ALA A 29 -5.32 1.02 27.57
N ALA A 30 -4.88 0.89 28.82
CA ALA A 30 -3.67 1.51 29.32
C ALA A 30 -2.52 1.13 28.39
N GLN A 31 -2.19 2.05 27.48
CA GLN A 31 -0.93 2.01 26.75
C GLN A 31 0.14 2.24 27.82
N ALA A 32 0.78 1.17 28.29
CA ALA A 32 2.03 1.29 29.01
C ALA A 32 2.93 2.24 28.21
N PRO A 33 3.63 3.21 28.83
CA PRO A 33 4.48 4.11 28.10
C PRO A 33 5.48 3.26 27.30
N ALA A 34 5.32 3.27 25.97
CA ALA A 34 6.37 2.83 25.10
C ALA A 34 7.61 3.66 25.48
N PRO A 35 8.80 3.03 25.58
CA PRO A 35 10.02 3.80 25.85
C PRO A 35 10.08 4.93 24.82
N ALA A 36 10.30 6.15 25.32
CA ALA A 36 10.40 7.35 24.49
C ALA A 36 11.25 7.04 23.25
N PRO A 37 10.87 7.49 22.05
CA PRO A 37 11.76 7.43 20.91
C PRO A 37 13.04 8.14 21.33
N LYS A 38 14.16 7.42 21.31
CA LYS A 38 15.48 8.04 21.39
C LYS A 38 15.47 9.13 20.30
N SER A 39 15.81 10.34 20.73
CA SER A 39 15.71 11.61 20.01
C SER A 39 15.81 11.51 18.48
N PRO A 40 15.07 12.31 17.70
CA PRO A 40 15.38 12.55 16.30
C PRO A 40 16.61 13.48 16.24
N THR A 41 17.74 13.03 16.78
CA THR A 41 19.01 13.60 16.38
C THR A 41 19.38 12.91 15.08
N GLU A 42 19.37 13.72 14.03
CA GLU A 42 20.17 13.53 12.83
C GLU A 42 19.65 12.47 11.84
N ALA A 43 18.89 12.95 10.86
CA ALA A 43 19.32 12.74 9.47
C ALA A 43 20.74 13.32 9.35
N GLY A 44 21.73 12.57 9.86
CA GLY A 44 23.13 12.96 9.83
C GLY A 44 23.51 13.14 8.38
N ALA A 45 24.39 14.12 8.11
CA ALA A 45 24.99 14.30 6.80
C ALA A 45 25.35 12.92 6.25
N ALA A 46 24.68 12.51 5.16
CA ALA A 46 24.77 11.15 4.68
C ALA A 46 26.23 10.84 4.40
N ALA A 47 26.79 9.89 5.15
CA ALA A 47 28.12 9.37 4.85
C ALA A 47 28.16 8.93 3.38
N PRO A 48 29.31 9.05 2.69
CA PRO A 48 29.44 8.61 1.32
C PRO A 48 28.89 7.19 1.16
N ILE A 49 27.91 7.01 0.27
CA ILE A 49 27.32 5.69 0.00
C ILE A 49 28.43 4.80 -0.55
N ASP A 50 28.78 3.76 0.20
CA ASP A 50 29.75 2.74 -0.21
C ASP A 50 29.19 1.84 -1.33
N ALA A 51 30.08 1.05 -1.95
CA ALA A 51 29.73 0.22 -3.10
C ALA A 51 28.62 -0.81 -2.76
N HIS A 52 28.66 -1.43 -1.59
CA HIS A 52 27.66 -2.40 -1.17
C HIS A 52 26.28 -1.76 -1.08
N ARG A 53 26.19 -0.58 -0.45
CA ARG A 53 24.93 0.18 -0.40
C ARG A 53 24.42 0.58 -1.78
N ARG A 54 25.30 0.93 -2.73
CA ARG A 54 24.88 1.25 -4.12
C ARG A 54 24.29 0.03 -4.81
N ASP A 55 24.93 -1.13 -4.67
CA ASP A 55 24.47 -2.38 -5.27
C ASP A 55 23.12 -2.80 -4.69
N ASP A 56 22.94 -2.69 -3.38
CA ASP A 56 21.66 -2.96 -2.75
C ASP A 56 20.58 -2.00 -3.25
N ILE A 57 20.85 -0.69 -3.32
CA ILE A 57 19.90 0.29 -3.88
C ILE A 57 19.50 -0.10 -5.31
N ALA A 58 20.46 -0.53 -6.14
CA ALA A 58 20.18 -0.96 -7.50
C ALA A 58 19.23 -2.17 -7.53
N LYS A 59 19.50 -3.21 -6.72
CA LYS A 59 18.63 -4.40 -6.61
C LYS A 59 17.22 -4.03 -6.12
N HIS A 60 17.11 -3.17 -5.11
CA HIS A 60 15.81 -2.71 -4.58
C HIS A 60 14.99 -1.98 -5.66
N ARG A 61 15.64 -1.18 -6.51
CA ARG A 61 14.95 -0.48 -7.61
C ARG A 61 14.42 -1.45 -8.67
N VAL A 62 15.16 -2.51 -8.99
CA VAL A 62 14.67 -3.54 -9.93
C VAL A 62 13.46 -4.27 -9.35
N ILE A 63 13.49 -4.62 -8.06
CA ILE A 63 12.36 -5.26 -7.38
C ILE A 63 11.14 -4.34 -7.36
N ALA A 64 11.32 -3.06 -7.01
CA ALA A 64 10.23 -2.09 -7.02
C ALA A 64 9.59 -1.97 -8.42
N ALA A 65 10.40 -1.94 -9.48
CA ALA A 65 9.91 -1.93 -10.85
C ALA A 65 9.12 -3.22 -11.21
N ALA A 66 9.59 -4.38 -10.75
CA ALA A 66 8.88 -5.65 -10.95
C ALA A 66 7.50 -5.64 -10.25
N HIS A 67 7.41 -5.13 -9.02
CA HIS A 67 6.14 -4.99 -8.30
C HIS A 67 5.21 -3.97 -8.97
N ALA A 68 5.72 -2.83 -9.44
CA ALA A 68 4.93 -1.85 -10.18
C ALA A 68 4.37 -2.45 -11.49
N ALA A 69 5.16 -3.24 -12.21
CA ALA A 69 4.71 -3.94 -13.41
C ALA A 69 3.63 -5.00 -13.10
N ALA A 70 3.74 -5.70 -11.97
CA ALA A 70 2.71 -6.64 -11.52
C ALA A 70 1.40 -5.92 -11.17
N ALA A 71 1.47 -4.76 -10.49
CA ALA A 71 0.29 -3.93 -10.22
C ALA A 71 -0.37 -3.47 -11.53
N SER A 72 0.42 -2.96 -12.47
CA SER A 72 -0.08 -2.54 -13.80
C SER A 72 -0.73 -3.70 -14.57
N CYS A 73 -0.21 -4.92 -14.43
CA CYS A 73 -0.79 -6.13 -15.01
C CYS A 73 -2.20 -6.40 -14.46
N LEU A 74 -2.39 -6.22 -13.15
CA LEU A 74 -3.70 -6.39 -12.50
C LEU A 74 -4.68 -5.28 -12.88
N GLU A 75 -4.21 -4.03 -12.97
CA GLU A 75 -5.01 -2.89 -13.44
C GLU A 75 -5.52 -3.12 -14.87
N ALA A 76 -4.75 -3.81 -15.71
CA ALA A 76 -5.17 -4.21 -17.05
C ALA A 76 -6.20 -5.36 -17.08
N GLY A 77 -6.67 -5.84 -15.93
CA GLY A 77 -7.68 -6.90 -15.82
C GLY A 77 -7.15 -8.31 -16.13
N ARG A 78 -5.82 -8.50 -16.11
CA ARG A 78 -5.20 -9.82 -16.30
C ARG A 78 -5.45 -10.70 -15.06
N LYS A 79 -5.33 -12.02 -15.25
CA LYS A 79 -5.42 -12.98 -14.14
C LYS A 79 -4.24 -12.80 -13.20
N GLU A 80 -4.54 -12.83 -11.90
CA GLU A 80 -3.54 -12.79 -10.82
C GLU A 80 -2.40 -13.80 -11.03
N SER A 81 -2.73 -15.03 -11.46
CA SER A 81 -1.75 -16.08 -11.74
C SER A 81 -0.70 -15.68 -12.79
N ASP A 82 -1.13 -14.95 -13.83
CA ASP A 82 -0.26 -14.53 -14.92
C ASP A 82 0.63 -13.37 -14.48
N CYS A 83 0.07 -12.44 -13.71
CA CYS A 83 0.82 -11.31 -13.15
C CYS A 83 1.85 -11.78 -12.12
N GLN A 84 1.51 -12.75 -11.26
CA GLN A 84 2.46 -13.34 -10.33
C GLN A 84 3.54 -14.20 -11.02
N ALA A 85 3.21 -14.88 -12.11
CA ALA A 85 4.22 -15.60 -12.90
C ALA A 85 5.22 -14.63 -13.53
N ALA A 86 4.75 -13.51 -14.10
CA ALA A 86 5.61 -12.46 -14.63
C ALA A 86 6.48 -11.81 -13.54
N LEU A 87 5.89 -11.51 -12.37
CA LEU A 87 6.61 -10.97 -11.22
C LEU A 87 7.75 -11.90 -10.78
N ARG A 88 7.47 -13.20 -10.60
CA ARG A 88 8.50 -14.18 -10.20
C ARG A 88 9.65 -14.24 -11.18
N LYS A 89 9.36 -14.20 -12.49
CA LYS A 89 10.38 -14.18 -13.54
C LYS A 89 11.23 -12.91 -13.49
N ALA A 90 10.62 -11.75 -13.23
CA ALA A 90 11.33 -10.48 -13.13
C ALA A 90 12.22 -10.38 -11.87
N CYS A 91 11.86 -11.11 -10.81
CA CYS A 91 12.58 -11.16 -9.54
C CYS A 91 13.65 -12.27 -9.44
N GLU A 92 13.71 -13.16 -10.44
CA GLU A 92 14.60 -14.32 -10.43
C GLU A 92 16.08 -13.88 -10.40
N GLY A 93 16.88 -14.50 -9.52
CA GLY A 93 18.30 -14.20 -9.36
C GLY A 93 18.62 -12.93 -8.56
N ILE A 94 17.61 -12.11 -8.21
CA ILE A 94 17.78 -10.90 -7.39
C ILE A 94 17.28 -11.16 -5.96
N ALA A 95 16.17 -11.87 -5.83
CA ALA A 95 15.54 -12.19 -4.57
C ALA A 95 15.83 -13.62 -4.10
N VAL A 96 15.68 -13.84 -2.80
CA VAL A 96 15.78 -15.14 -2.14
C VAL A 96 14.38 -15.73 -1.98
N GLY A 97 14.12 -16.85 -2.65
CA GLY A 97 12.89 -17.62 -2.51
C GLY A 97 11.74 -17.17 -3.43
N ARG A 98 10.54 -17.72 -3.18
CA ARG A 98 9.38 -17.62 -4.08
C ARG A 98 8.74 -16.22 -4.14
N TYR A 99 8.94 -15.40 -3.10
CA TYR A 99 8.17 -14.16 -2.87
C TYR A 99 8.95 -12.87 -3.10
N CYS A 100 9.97 -12.89 -3.97
CA CYS A 100 10.74 -11.69 -4.32
C CYS A 100 11.38 -10.94 -3.11
N GLY A 101 11.59 -11.61 -1.97
CA GLY A 101 12.24 -11.02 -0.79
C GLY A 101 13.76 -11.10 -0.87
N MET A 102 14.49 -10.01 -0.66
CA MET A 102 15.96 -10.04 -0.57
C MET A 102 16.42 -10.41 0.84
N LYS A 103 17.50 -11.19 0.95
CA LYS A 103 18.26 -11.25 2.19
C LYS A 103 19.07 -9.96 2.32
N HIS A 104 18.82 -9.18 3.37
CA HIS A 104 19.80 -8.21 3.82
C HIS A 104 20.97 -8.99 4.43
N SER A 105 22.12 -8.98 3.77
CA SER A 105 23.37 -9.45 4.35
C SER A 105 23.93 -8.30 5.17
N HIS A 106 23.90 -8.41 6.49
CA HIS A 106 24.54 -7.47 7.41
C HIS A 106 25.60 -8.21 8.21
#